data_AF-A0A381VKL2-F1
#
_entry.id   AF-A0A381VKL2-F1
#
_cell.length_a   1.000
_cell.length_b   1.000
_cell.length_c   1.000
_cell.angle_alpha   90.00
_cell.angle_beta   90.00
_cell.angle_gamma   90.00
#
_symmetry.space_group_name_H-M   'P 1'
#
loop_
_entity.id
_entity.type
_entity.pdbx_description
1 polymer ?
#
loop_
_entity_poly.entity_id
_entity_poly.type
_entity_poly.pdbx_seq_one_letter_code
_entity_poly.pdbx_strand_id
1 'polypeptide(L)'
;RGIGTPAQLREHLKGFEEAGGDQVSFLQQGGRNRHEHICEALELFAKEVKPEFTEREEEREAAKAEELAPYIEAAFERKERMRELVDDEIPVVTAIGRNIAEGN
;
A
#
# COMPACT_ATOMS: atom_id res chain seq x y z
N ARG A 1 16.51 -1.69 -4.63
CA ARG A 1 16.77 -3.13 -4.47
C ARG A 1 16.42 -3.51 -3.03
N GLY A 2 15.42 -4.37 -2.80
CA GLY A 2 14.93 -4.72 -1.45
C GLY A 2 15.58 -5.95 -0.80
N ILE A 3 16.81 -6.29 -1.17
CA ILE A 3 17.52 -7.48 -0.65
C ILE A 3 18.90 -7.03 -0.17
N GLY A 4 19.25 -7.38 1.07
CA GLY A 4 20.51 -7.00 1.68
C GLY A 4 20.47 -7.05 3.21
N THR A 5 21.42 -6.37 3.83
CA THR A 5 21.47 -6.19 5.30
C THR A 5 20.39 -5.21 5.77
N PRO A 6 20.04 -5.18 7.07
CA PRO A 6 19.12 -4.18 7.62
C PRO A 6 19.54 -2.73 7.30
N ALA A 7 20.84 -2.43 7.31
CA ALA A 7 21.35 -1.10 6.98
C ALA A 7 21.10 -0.73 5.50
N GLN A 8 21.35 -1.65 4.58
CA GLN A 8 21.06 -1.45 3.15
C GLN A 8 19.56 -1.28 2.90
N LEU A 9 18.73 -2.02 3.64
CA LEU A 9 17.28 -1.91 3.52
C LEU A 9 16.78 -0.56 4.05
N ARG A 10 17.29 -0.07 5.18
CA ARG A 10 16.97 1.28 5.68
C ARG A 10 17.29 2.37 4.65
N GLU A 11 18.49 2.35 4.08
CA GLU A 11 18.89 3.30 3.04
C GLU A 11 17.94 3.23 1.84
N HIS A 12 17.59 2.01 1.41
CA HIS A 12 16.70 1.84 0.28
C HIS A 12 15.26 2.34 0.57
N LEU A 13 14.74 2.07 1.76
CA LEU A 13 13.40 2.50 2.18
C LEU A 13 13.31 4.02 2.36
N LYS A 14 14.38 4.68 2.84
CA LYS A 14 14.46 6.14 2.87
C LYS A 14 14.27 6.76 1.50
N GLY A 15 14.88 6.18 0.46
CA GLY A 15 14.68 6.65 -0.91
C GLY A 15 13.22 6.53 -1.39
N PHE A 16 12.46 5.55 -0.91
CA PHE A 16 11.03 5.48 -1.22
C PHE A 16 10.23 6.52 -0.43
N GLU A 17 10.52 6.69 0.85
CA GLU A 17 9.90 7.71 1.71
C GLU A 17 10.12 9.12 1.13
N GLU A 18 11.35 9.45 0.74
CA GLU A 18 11.72 10.73 0.10
C GLU A 18 11.01 10.95 -1.25
N ALA A 19 10.71 9.87 -1.97
CA ALA A 19 9.94 9.91 -3.21
C ALA A 19 8.42 9.99 -2.98
N GLY A 20 7.96 10.04 -1.72
CA GLY A 20 6.55 10.08 -1.33
C GLY A 20 5.88 8.70 -1.25
N GLY A 21 6.65 7.61 -1.33
CA GLY A 21 6.14 6.26 -1.10
C GLY A 21 5.91 6.02 0.40
N ASP A 22 4.67 5.74 0.77
CA ASP A 22 4.24 5.52 2.17
C ASP A 22 3.99 4.04 2.50
N GLN A 23 3.93 3.18 1.49
CA GLN A 23 3.69 1.75 1.64
C GLN A 23 4.74 0.89 0.94
N VAL A 24 5.18 -0.17 1.61
CA VAL A 24 6.05 -1.19 1.03
C VAL A 24 5.44 -2.58 1.20
N SER A 25 5.33 -3.30 0.08
CA SER A 25 4.88 -4.69 0.06
C SER A 25 6.06 -5.64 -0.11
N PHE A 26 6.11 -6.70 0.70
CA PHE A 26 7.14 -7.73 0.62
C PHE A 26 6.67 -8.92 -0.22
N LEU A 27 7.49 -9.32 -1.19
CA LEU A 27 7.33 -10.56 -1.95
C LEU A 27 8.45 -11.54 -1.57
N GLN A 28 8.28 -12.21 -0.44
CA GLN A 28 9.32 -13.11 0.13
C GLN A 28 9.21 -14.56 -0.36
N GLN A 29 8.00 -14.99 -0.76
CA GLN A 29 7.74 -16.30 -1.37
C GLN A 29 8.09 -16.28 -2.87
N GLY A 30 9.33 -15.91 -3.17
CA GLY A 30 9.90 -15.93 -4.51
C GLY A 30 10.97 -17.00 -4.62
N GLY A 31 10.87 -17.89 -5.61
CA GLY A 31 11.88 -18.92 -5.86
C GLY A 31 11.89 -20.05 -4.84
N ARG A 32 13.07 -20.40 -4.31
CA ARG A 32 13.29 -21.58 -3.43
C ARG A 32 13.66 -21.17 -1.99
N ASN A 33 13.13 -20.06 -1.51
CA ASN A 33 13.34 -19.63 -0.12
C ASN A 33 12.70 -20.63 0.84
N ARG A 34 13.44 -21.00 1.90
CA ARG A 34 12.88 -21.81 3.00
C ARG A 34 11.90 -20.96 3.80
N HIS A 35 10.82 -21.57 4.26
CA HIS A 35 9.83 -20.90 5.10
C HIS A 35 10.47 -20.27 6.35
N GLU A 36 11.35 -21.01 7.04
CA GLU A 36 12.05 -20.56 8.24
C GLU A 36 12.82 -19.26 8.00
N HIS A 37 13.55 -19.15 6.88
CA HIS A 37 14.29 -17.94 6.53
C HIS A 37 13.39 -16.74 6.25
N ILE A 38 12.19 -16.98 5.71
CA ILE A 38 11.22 -15.91 5.45
C ILE A 38 10.72 -15.36 6.78
N CYS A 39 10.38 -16.24 7.74
CA CYS A 39 9.98 -15.84 9.07
C CYS A 39 11.09 -15.08 9.80
N GLU A 40 12.32 -15.61 9.81
CA GLU A 40 13.49 -14.95 10.40
C GLU A 40 13.74 -13.56 9.79
N ALA A 41 13.60 -13.41 8.47
CA ALA A 41 13.76 -12.13 7.79
C ALA A 41 12.67 -11.12 8.18
N LEU A 42 11.42 -11.56 8.33
CA LEU A 42 10.32 -10.71 8.78
C LEU A 42 10.51 -10.25 10.24
N GLU A 43 10.95 -11.15 11.12
CA GLU A 43 11.27 -10.81 12.51
C GLU A 43 12.43 -9.81 12.59
N LEU A 44 13.50 -10.05 11.82
CA LEU A 44 14.64 -9.15 11.73
C LEU A 44 14.23 -7.77 11.21
N PHE A 45 13.40 -7.72 10.17
CA PHE A 45 12.86 -6.47 9.63
C PHE A 45 12.04 -5.71 10.67
N ALA A 46 11.11 -6.40 11.35
CA ALA A 46 10.23 -5.80 12.35
C ALA A 46 11.01 -5.21 13.53
N LYS A 47 12.10 -5.87 13.93
CA LYS A 47 12.95 -5.42 15.03
C LYS A 47 13.91 -4.30 14.64
N GLU A 48 14.62 -4.46 13.52
CA GLU A 48 15.79 -3.63 13.21
C GLU A 48 15.47 -2.51 12.22
N VAL A 49 14.42 -2.60 11.40
CA VAL A 49 14.19 -1.64 10.31
C VAL A 49 12.89 -0.88 10.50
N LYS A 50 11.77 -1.57 10.76
CA LYS A 50 10.43 -0.97 10.87
C LYS A 50 10.32 0.22 11.85
N PRO A 51 10.90 0.17 13.08
CA PRO A 51 10.63 1.20 14.09
C PRO A 51 10.97 2.62 13.62
N GLU A 52 12.12 2.77 12.97
CA GLU A 52 12.64 4.05 12.46
C GLU A 52 11.67 4.75 11.47
N PHE A 53 10.83 4.01 10.75
CA PHE A 53 9.84 4.55 9.81
C PHE A 53 8.47 4.75 10.45
N THR A 54 8.09 3.89 11.40
CA THR A 54 6.81 4.01 12.13
C THR A 54 6.84 5.22 13.05
N GLU A 55 7.97 5.51 13.69
CA GLU A 55 8.13 6.68 14.57
C GLU A 55 7.90 8.03 13.87
N ARG A 56 8.12 8.09 12.54
CA ARG A 56 7.96 9.29 11.72
C ARG A 56 6.64 9.33 10.93
N GLU A 57 5.85 8.26 11.02
CA GLU A 57 4.65 8.10 10.21
C GLU A 57 3.55 9.10 10.58
N GLU A 58 3.33 9.31 11.88
CA GLU A 58 2.30 10.25 12.36
C GLU A 58 2.58 11.69 11.92
N GLU A 59 3.83 12.15 12.02
CA GLU A 59 4.24 13.49 11.59
C GLU A 59 4.05 13.67 10.08
N ARG A 60 4.48 12.67 9.28
CA ARG A 60 4.33 12.70 7.83
C ARG A 60 2.86 12.73 7.41
N GLU A 61 2.00 11.89 8.02
CA GLU A 61 0.58 11.86 7.69
C GLU A 61 -0.12 13.17 8.07
N ALA A 62 0.25 13.80 9.19
CA ALA A 62 -0.26 15.11 9.57
C ALA A 62 0.14 16.20 8.55
N ALA A 63 1.42 16.24 8.16
CA ALA A 63 1.90 17.21 7.17
C ALA A 63 1.22 17.02 5.81
N LYS A 64 1.10 15.77 5.35
CA LYS A 64 0.38 15.41 4.11
C LYS A 64 -1.09 15.80 4.18
N ALA A 65 -1.76 15.58 5.32
CA ALA A 65 -3.16 15.95 5.50
C ALA A 65 -3.36 17.47 5.44
N GLU A 66 -2.48 18.25 6.08
CA GLU A 66 -2.50 19.72 6.04
C GLU A 66 -2.26 20.24 4.62
N GLU A 67 -1.24 19.72 3.93
CA GLU A 67 -0.93 20.07 2.54
C GLU A 67 -2.11 19.76 1.60
N LEU A 68 -2.72 18.58 1.76
CA LEU A 68 -3.78 18.11 0.87
C LEU A 68 -5.15 18.76 1.13
N ALA A 69 -5.39 19.29 2.33
CA ALA A 69 -6.68 19.87 2.72
C ALA A 69 -7.28 20.85 1.69
N PRO A 70 -6.59 21.91 1.23
CA PRO A 70 -7.15 22.86 0.26
C PRO A 70 -7.43 22.21 -1.11
N TYR A 71 -6.60 21.26 -1.55
CA TYR A 71 -6.81 20.57 -2.83
C TYR A 71 -8.01 19.62 -2.78
N ILE A 72 -8.20 18.96 -1.64
CA ILE A 72 -9.35 18.11 -1.36
C ILE A 72 -10.63 18.95 -1.37
N GLU A 73 -10.66 20.08 -0.66
CA GLU A 73 -11.81 20.99 -0.64
C GLU A 73 -12.18 21.45 -2.06
N ALA A 74 -11.21 21.96 -2.82
CA ALA A 74 -11.44 22.40 -4.19
C ALA A 74 -11.90 21.25 -5.12
N ALA A 75 -11.43 20.01 -4.88
CA ALA A 75 -11.90 18.84 -5.62
C ALA A 75 -13.35 18.49 -5.29
N PHE A 76 -13.77 18.62 -4.02
CA PHE A 76 -15.15 18.43 -3.61
C PHE A 76 -16.09 19.49 -4.16
N GLU A 77 -15.67 20.75 -4.25
CA GLU A 77 -16.47 21.82 -4.90
C GLU A 77 -16.73 21.54 -6.37
N ARG A 78 -15.74 20.99 -7.09
CA ARG A 78 -15.88 20.62 -8.51
C ARG A 78 -16.65 19.32 -8.72
N LYS A 79 -16.83 18.49 -7.69
CA LYS A 79 -17.38 17.14 -7.82
C LYS A 79 -18.89 17.19 -8.02
N GLU A 80 -19.34 16.83 -9.22
CA GLU A 80 -20.75 16.52 -9.45
C GLU A 80 -21.13 15.25 -8.69
N ARG A 81 -22.03 15.38 -7.71
CA ARG A 81 -22.54 14.26 -6.94
C ARG A 81 -23.50 13.44 -7.80
N MET A 82 -23.17 12.17 -8.02
CA MET A 82 -24.10 11.20 -8.58
C MET A 82 -25.14 10.80 -7.54
N ARG A 83 -26.37 10.57 -8.01
CA ARG A 83 -27.42 9.95 -7.19
C ARG A 83 -26.97 8.53 -6.81
N GLU A 84 -27.24 8.13 -5.58
CA GLU A 84 -27.09 6.74 -5.16
C GLU A 84 -28.05 5.84 -5.96
N LEU A 85 -27.51 4.74 -6.48
CA LEU A 85 -28.33 3.73 -7.16
C LEU A 85 -29.21 3.02 -6.12
N VAL A 86 -30.47 2.77 -6.46
CA VAL A 86 -31.28 1.81 -5.71
C VAL A 86 -30.86 0.38 -6.10
N ASP A 87 -31.12 -0.61 -5.24
CA ASP A 87 -30.60 -1.97 -5.38
C ASP A 87 -30.86 -2.61 -6.76
N ASP A 88 -32.01 -2.33 -7.38
CA ASP A 88 -32.39 -2.84 -8.70
C ASP A 88 -31.66 -2.15 -9.87
N GLU A 89 -31.07 -0.98 -9.64
CA GLU A 89 -30.24 -0.26 -10.62
C GLU A 89 -28.75 -0.66 -10.53
N ILE A 90 -28.34 -1.43 -9.51
CA ILE A 90 -26.95 -1.85 -9.34
C ILE A 90 -26.61 -2.93 -10.39
N PRO A 91 -25.64 -2.70 -11.29
CA PRO A 91 -25.31 -3.68 -12.31
C PRO A 91 -24.68 -4.93 -11.66
N VAL A 92 -25.25 -6.09 -11.96
CA VAL A 92 -24.67 -7.38 -11.59
C VAL A 92 -23.51 -7.67 -12.53
N VAL A 93 -22.28 -7.61 -12.01
CA VAL A 93 -21.07 -7.95 -12.77
C VAL A 93 -20.64 -9.36 -12.40
N THR A 94 -20.73 -10.29 -13.36
CA THR A 94 -20.22 -11.66 -13.18
C THR A 94 -18.69 -11.66 -13.14
N ALA A 95 -18.12 -12.33 -12.14
CA ALA A 95 -16.68 -12.50 -12.04
C ALA A 95 -16.11 -13.19 -13.30
N ILE A 96 -15.00 -12.68 -13.83
CA ILE A 96 -14.38 -13.17 -15.08
C ILE A 96 -14.16 -14.70 -15.05
N GLY A 97 -13.68 -15.24 -13.93
CA GLY A 97 -13.45 -16.69 -13.81
C GLY A 97 -14.73 -17.53 -13.94
N ARG A 98 -15.89 -16.96 -13.58
CA ARG A 98 -17.20 -17.61 -13.70
C ARG A 98 -17.73 -17.51 -15.14
N ASN A 99 -17.59 -16.36 -15.80
CA ASN A 99 -17.89 -16.22 -17.23
C ASN A 99 -17.12 -17.24 -18.07
N ILE A 100 -15.81 -17.42 -17.81
CA ILE A 100 -14.98 -18.40 -18.51
C ILE A 100 -15.44 -19.84 -18.24
N ALA A 101 -15.81 -20.18 -16.99
CA ALA A 101 -16.27 -21.52 -16.64
C ALA A 101 -17.67 -21.84 -17.18
N GLU A 102 -18.53 -20.84 -17.31
CA GLU A 102 -19.92 -20.98 -17.77
C GLU A 102 -20.08 -20.72 -19.28
N GLY A 103 -19.03 -20.26 -19.97
CA GLY A 103 -18.99 -20.13 -21.44
C GLY A 103 -19.68 -18.89 -22.02
N ASN A 104 -19.86 -17.83 -21.23
CA ASN A 104 -20.39 -16.53 -21.65
C ASN A 104 -19.29 -15.47 -21.79
#